data_AF-A0A431WD58-F1
#
_entry.id   AF-A0A431WD58-F1
#
_cell.length_a   1.000
_cell.length_b   1.000
_cell.length_c   1.000
_cell.angle_alpha   90.00
_cell.angle_beta   90.00
_cell.angle_gamma   90.00
#
_symmetry.space_group_name_H-M   'P 1'
#
loop_
_entity.id
_entity.type
_entity.pdbx_description
1 polymer ?
#
loop_
_entity_poly.entity_id
_entity_poly.type
_entity_poly.pdbx_seq_one_letter_code
_entity_poly.pdbx_strand_id
1 'polypeptide(L)'
;MIKNNSFKRSLVCSAVTIASLGLAGCATTPIEGKYVDGTHEVSGKGKKSQITLTVNVKEGKITDVTTKSHKETESLFLNAERLLAKIVSNNGHEGIDAVSGATYSSNGILKAINKLPRTDGSTPEYVAVGSKEESGADDFKLKWSIQPQLGMIIGDYYYQEARFRQGHMGSMAIVVDSNNAKDVIFAEFNESGRPNYYTRLFQDVPKRTSEYNFSMGKKKGTAWVQSALTMEKLMVEQDKLTFDLNPDYDPKLRNKLKQPNRLKYSGIDVVAGASNSIQQSMVPQTAKIHDQINGEGTKLKFYQNAEQQLDKNGKWIGITTVLRLVVDTETKQITKSYFDEVFADEKNEIKDASLKKHYRQSKYASINYVEPARIGFNVMFDALNDHLKHGGSLFDINDLPATGDSGSYAATGFTKRSSSWDLYLKQADVLYKQMRIDGVIVEHRQPISK
;
A
#
# COMPACT_ATOMS: atom_id res chain seq x y z
N MET A 1 -60.29 17.32 -20.55
CA MET A 1 -61.16 17.82 -21.63
C MET A 1 -60.71 19.23 -21.96
N ILE A 2 -60.15 19.48 -23.17
CA ILE A 2 -60.79 20.28 -24.27
C ILE A 2 -60.99 21.75 -23.81
N LYS A 3 -60.42 22.83 -24.36
CA LYS A 3 -60.05 23.29 -25.72
C LYS A 3 -59.16 24.54 -25.50
N ASN A 4 -58.04 24.74 -26.20
CA ASN A 4 -57.89 25.27 -27.56
C ASN A 4 -58.00 26.82 -27.68
N ASN A 5 -56.87 27.41 -28.09
CA ASN A 5 -56.67 28.53 -29.03
C ASN A 5 -57.41 29.87 -28.84
N SER A 6 -56.63 30.98 -28.83
CA SER A 6 -56.35 31.77 -30.05
C SER A 6 -56.07 33.26 -29.78
N PHE A 7 -55.23 33.85 -30.66
CA PHE A 7 -55.16 35.27 -31.08
C PHE A 7 -54.64 36.31 -30.06
N LYS A 8 -54.00 37.42 -30.43
CA LYS A 8 -53.28 37.94 -31.62
C LYS A 8 -52.59 39.25 -31.15
N ARG A 9 -51.36 39.48 -31.63
CA ARG A 9 -50.69 40.76 -31.98
C ARG A 9 -51.00 42.06 -31.19
N SER A 10 -49.94 42.66 -30.62
CA SER A 10 -49.57 44.08 -30.83
C SER A 10 -48.11 44.29 -30.42
N LEU A 11 -47.18 44.37 -31.38
CA LEU A 11 -46.42 45.59 -31.69
C LEU A 11 -46.47 46.71 -30.62
N VAL A 12 -45.32 46.95 -29.97
CA VAL A 12 -44.82 48.29 -29.67
C VAL A 12 -43.34 48.31 -30.07
N CYS A 13 -43.05 49.10 -31.10
CA CYS A 13 -41.71 49.52 -31.47
C CYS A 13 -41.21 50.56 -30.46
N SER A 14 -40.02 50.34 -29.90
CA SER A 14 -39.15 51.45 -29.50
C SER A 14 -37.85 51.32 -30.27
N ALA A 15 -37.72 52.19 -31.26
CA ALA A 15 -36.52 52.42 -32.02
C ALA A 15 -35.46 53.09 -31.14
N VAL A 16 -34.25 52.57 -31.15
CA VAL A 16 -33.04 53.38 -30.95
C VAL A 16 -32.08 53.03 -32.07
N THR A 17 -31.97 53.99 -32.98
CA THR A 17 -31.00 54.12 -34.07
C THR A 17 -29.57 54.22 -33.54
N ILE A 18 -28.66 53.39 -34.06
CA ILE A 18 -27.23 53.73 -34.15
C ILE A 18 -26.71 53.41 -35.56
N ALA A 19 -26.25 54.49 -36.19
CA ALA A 19 -25.49 54.68 -37.41
C ALA A 19 -24.84 53.46 -38.10
N SER A 20 -25.11 53.37 -39.41
CA SER A 20 -24.29 52.68 -40.40
C SER A 20 -23.14 53.58 -40.87
N LEU A 21 -21.88 53.16 -40.74
CA LEU A 21 -20.79 53.65 -41.60
C LEU A 21 -19.56 52.72 -41.53
N GLY A 22 -19.13 52.23 -42.70
CA GLY A 22 -17.72 51.93 -42.98
C GLY A 22 -17.29 50.46 -42.90
N LEU A 23 -17.43 49.76 -44.03
CA LEU A 23 -16.64 48.57 -44.34
C LEU A 23 -15.13 48.86 -44.26
N ALA A 24 -14.46 48.25 -43.30
CA ALA A 24 -13.11 47.74 -43.46
C ALA A 24 -13.16 46.24 -43.19
N GLY A 25 -13.35 45.47 -44.26
CA GLY A 25 -13.28 44.02 -44.20
C GLY A 25 -11.85 43.58 -43.93
N CYS A 26 -11.54 43.31 -42.66
CA CYS A 26 -10.72 42.15 -42.35
C CYS A 26 -11.70 41.00 -42.18
N ALA A 27 -11.88 40.20 -43.23
CA ALA A 27 -12.41 38.86 -43.05
C ALA A 27 -11.46 38.14 -42.08
N THR A 28 -11.81 38.05 -40.80
CA THR A 28 -11.21 37.06 -39.92
C THR A 28 -11.72 35.72 -40.42
N THR A 29 -10.93 35.12 -41.31
CA THR A 29 -10.95 33.68 -41.55
C THR A 29 -11.14 33.00 -40.20
N PRO A 30 -12.09 32.06 -40.06
CA PRO A 30 -12.21 31.27 -38.85
C PRO A 30 -10.82 30.68 -38.58
N ILE A 31 -10.22 30.98 -37.42
CA ILE A 31 -8.94 30.40 -37.05
C ILE A 31 -9.21 28.90 -36.89
N GLU A 32 -8.89 28.14 -37.92
CA GLU A 32 -9.13 26.71 -37.99
C GLU A 32 -8.06 26.02 -37.14
N GLY A 33 -8.36 25.79 -35.85
CA GLY A 33 -7.48 25.04 -34.97
C GLY A 33 -7.67 25.33 -33.48
N LYS A 34 -6.97 24.56 -32.64
CA LYS A 34 -7.20 24.49 -31.18
C LYS A 34 -6.49 25.58 -30.39
N TYR A 35 -5.35 26.06 -30.89
CA TYR A 35 -4.47 27.00 -30.20
C TYR A 35 -4.25 28.29 -30.99
N VAL A 36 -3.92 29.38 -30.30
CA VAL A 36 -3.60 30.65 -30.96
C VAL A 36 -2.22 30.55 -31.61
N ASP A 37 -2.12 30.93 -32.88
CA ASP A 37 -0.85 30.91 -33.63
C ASP A 37 0.22 31.82 -33.01
N GLY A 38 1.48 31.44 -33.17
CA GLY A 38 2.65 32.18 -32.67
C GLY A 38 3.55 31.37 -31.76
N THR A 39 4.56 32.04 -31.20
CA THR A 39 5.50 31.48 -30.23
C THR A 39 5.08 31.91 -28.83
N HIS A 40 4.79 30.94 -27.96
CA HIS A 40 4.27 31.15 -26.62
C HIS A 40 5.23 30.63 -25.57
N GLU A 41 5.42 31.38 -24.49
CA GLU A 41 6.12 30.89 -23.30
C GLU A 41 5.11 30.50 -22.24
N VAL A 42 5.12 29.23 -21.87
CA VAL A 42 4.21 28.68 -20.87
C VAL A 42 4.98 28.01 -19.75
N SER A 43 4.42 28.05 -18.53
CA SER A 43 5.12 27.54 -17.36
C SER A 43 4.22 26.77 -16.40
N GLY A 44 4.79 25.71 -15.83
CA GLY A 44 4.13 24.83 -14.87
C GLY A 44 5.06 24.44 -13.73
N LYS A 45 4.52 24.32 -12.52
CA LYS A 45 5.30 23.90 -11.35
C LYS A 45 5.61 22.40 -11.44
N GLY A 46 6.90 22.07 -11.54
CA GLY A 46 7.45 20.72 -11.39
C GLY A 46 7.75 20.39 -9.92
N LYS A 47 8.62 19.41 -9.67
CA LYS A 47 8.91 18.94 -8.31
C LYS A 47 9.72 19.94 -7.49
N LYS A 48 10.82 20.43 -8.07
CA LYS A 48 11.81 21.31 -7.44
C LYS A 48 11.69 22.75 -7.94
N SER A 49 11.30 22.93 -9.20
CA SER A 49 11.28 24.25 -9.84
C SER A 49 10.05 24.49 -10.69
N GLN A 50 9.93 25.72 -11.17
CA GLN A 50 9.11 26.02 -12.34
C GLN A 50 9.81 25.46 -13.58
N ILE A 51 9.03 24.86 -14.48
CA ILE A 51 9.47 24.42 -15.80
C ILE A 51 8.87 25.39 -16.80
N THR A 52 9.71 26.00 -17.63
CA THR A 52 9.30 26.95 -18.68
C THR A 52 9.54 26.33 -20.03
N LEU A 53 8.52 26.33 -20.89
CA LEU A 53 8.54 25.79 -22.24
C LEU A 53 8.31 26.91 -23.25
N THR A 54 8.97 26.79 -24.39
CA THR A 54 8.67 27.58 -25.60
C THR A 54 7.85 26.70 -26.54
N VAL A 55 6.66 27.13 -26.91
CA VAL A 55 5.71 26.38 -27.75
C VAL A 55 5.45 27.16 -29.03
N ASN A 56 5.70 26.53 -30.18
CA ASN A 56 5.39 27.12 -31.48
C ASN A 56 4.08 26.55 -32.02
N VAL A 57 3.16 27.43 -32.40
CA VAL A 57 1.85 27.10 -32.96
C VAL A 57 1.72 27.70 -34.36
N LYS A 58 1.30 26.88 -35.33
CA LYS A 58 0.94 27.29 -36.69
C LYS A 58 -0.34 26.61 -37.12
N GLU A 59 -1.24 27.33 -37.80
CA GLU A 59 -2.52 26.80 -38.26
C GLU A 59 -3.31 26.13 -37.12
N GLY A 60 -3.26 26.76 -35.94
CA GLY A 60 -3.86 26.36 -34.68
C GLY A 60 -3.40 24.99 -34.14
N LYS A 61 -2.23 24.51 -34.55
CA LYS A 61 -1.61 23.25 -34.11
C LYS A 61 -0.23 23.49 -33.51
N ILE A 62 0.12 22.72 -32.48
CA ILE A 62 1.45 22.71 -31.88
C ILE A 62 2.43 22.06 -32.87
N THR A 63 3.38 22.83 -33.38
CA THR A 63 4.41 22.33 -34.31
C THR A 63 5.71 21.98 -33.62
N ASP A 64 6.01 22.63 -32.49
CA ASP A 64 7.25 22.40 -31.74
C ASP A 64 7.09 22.80 -30.28
N VAL A 65 7.78 22.09 -29.38
CA VAL A 65 7.87 22.40 -27.96
C VAL A 65 9.29 22.17 -27.49
N THR A 66 9.92 23.18 -26.91
CA THR A 66 11.27 23.11 -26.36
C THR A 66 11.32 23.56 -24.91
N THR A 67 12.21 22.96 -24.13
CA THR A 67 12.44 23.37 -22.74
C THR A 67 13.30 24.63 -22.71
N LYS A 68 12.78 25.73 -22.14
CA LYS A 68 13.54 26.98 -21.96
C LYS A 68 14.34 26.97 -20.65
N SER A 69 13.74 26.53 -19.54
CA SER A 69 14.44 26.46 -18.25
C SER A 69 13.77 25.54 -17.22
N HIS A 70 14.59 24.92 -16.37
CA HIS A 70 14.18 24.20 -15.15
C HIS A 70 15.36 24.06 -14.16
N LYS A 71 15.07 23.65 -12.92
CA LYS A 71 16.04 23.21 -11.89
C LYS A 71 15.61 21.87 -11.27
N GLU A 72 14.95 21.03 -12.05
CA GLU A 72 14.59 19.65 -11.68
C GLU A 72 15.85 18.77 -11.50
N THR A 73 15.70 17.57 -10.95
CA THR A 73 16.80 16.59 -10.99
C THR A 73 16.97 16.11 -12.43
N GLU A 74 18.13 16.37 -13.03
CA GLU A 74 18.43 16.14 -14.46
C GLU A 74 17.98 14.76 -14.98
N SER A 75 18.42 13.69 -14.31
CA SER A 75 18.10 12.31 -14.71
C SER A 75 16.60 11.97 -14.68
N LEU A 76 15.82 12.67 -13.84
CA LEU A 76 14.37 12.52 -13.80
C LEU A 76 13.69 13.43 -14.83
N PHE A 77 14.21 14.63 -15.05
CA PHE A 77 13.67 15.57 -16.03
C PHE A 77 13.80 15.04 -17.46
N LEU A 78 14.96 14.47 -17.81
CA LEU A 78 15.18 13.82 -19.12
C LEU A 78 14.14 12.73 -19.43
N ASN A 79 13.58 12.08 -18.41
CA ASN A 79 12.50 11.12 -18.59
C ASN A 79 11.15 11.81 -18.84
N ALA A 80 10.87 12.93 -18.16
CA ALA A 80 9.66 13.72 -18.37
C ALA A 80 9.67 14.47 -19.71
N GLU A 81 10.82 14.95 -20.15
CA GLU A 81 11.01 15.71 -21.38
C GLU A 81 10.63 14.92 -22.64
N ARG A 82 10.66 13.58 -22.56
CA ARG A 82 10.13 12.69 -23.62
C ARG A 82 8.65 12.94 -23.94
N LEU A 83 7.91 13.61 -23.07
CA LEU A 83 6.53 14.01 -23.32
C LEU A 83 6.40 15.11 -24.36
N LEU A 84 7.43 15.93 -24.61
CA LEU A 84 7.35 17.04 -25.57
C LEU A 84 6.99 16.53 -26.98
N ALA A 85 7.64 15.45 -27.44
CA ALA A 85 7.32 14.81 -28.71
C ALA A 85 5.87 14.26 -28.76
N LYS A 86 5.39 13.71 -27.63
CA LYS A 86 4.00 13.24 -27.54
C LYS A 86 3.00 14.40 -27.57
N ILE A 87 3.32 15.52 -26.95
CA ILE A 87 2.48 16.73 -26.95
C ILE A 87 2.33 17.29 -28.36
N VAL A 88 3.42 17.35 -29.12
CA VAL A 88 3.39 17.74 -30.54
C VAL A 88 2.53 16.75 -31.34
N SER A 89 2.80 15.45 -31.21
CA SER A 89 2.05 14.40 -31.94
C SER A 89 0.55 14.37 -31.60
N ASN A 90 0.18 14.70 -30.37
CA ASN A 90 -1.19 14.66 -29.87
C ASN A 90 -1.90 16.01 -30.03
N ASN A 91 -1.20 17.05 -30.49
CA ASN A 91 -1.68 18.43 -30.51
C ASN A 91 -2.31 18.87 -29.17
N GLY A 92 -1.59 18.61 -28.07
CA GLY A 92 -2.03 18.95 -26.72
C GLY A 92 -1.61 17.95 -25.65
N HIS A 93 -1.98 18.25 -24.40
CA HIS A 93 -1.63 17.44 -23.23
C HIS A 93 -2.69 16.37 -22.90
N GLU A 94 -3.89 16.49 -23.46
CA GLU A 94 -5.05 15.67 -23.09
C GLU A 94 -4.82 14.19 -23.42
N GLY A 95 -5.03 13.31 -22.44
CA GLY A 95 -4.84 11.87 -22.61
C GLY A 95 -3.37 11.41 -22.55
N ILE A 96 -2.41 12.31 -22.30
CA ILE A 96 -1.01 11.96 -22.10
C ILE A 96 -0.78 11.59 -20.62
N ASP A 97 -0.37 10.36 -20.37
CA ASP A 97 0.03 9.90 -19.04
C ASP A 97 1.40 10.46 -18.61
N ALA A 98 1.57 10.69 -17.32
CA ALA A 98 2.87 11.02 -16.74
C ALA A 98 3.86 9.85 -16.85
N VAL A 99 5.14 10.18 -17.01
CA VAL A 99 6.21 9.18 -17.06
C VAL A 99 6.49 8.65 -15.65
N SER A 100 6.47 7.32 -15.51
CA SER A 100 6.78 6.65 -14.24
C SER A 100 8.22 6.99 -13.80
N GLY A 101 8.37 7.41 -12.55
CA GLY A 101 9.66 7.88 -12.01
C GLY A 101 9.93 9.37 -12.22
N ALA A 102 9.21 10.04 -13.12
CA ALA A 102 9.34 11.47 -13.41
C ALA A 102 7.99 12.21 -13.32
N THR A 103 7.09 11.72 -12.47
CA THR A 103 5.67 12.11 -12.46
C THR A 103 5.44 13.59 -12.17
N TYR A 104 6.13 14.16 -11.19
CA TYR A 104 5.97 15.58 -10.86
C TYR A 104 6.50 16.51 -11.96
N SER A 105 7.65 16.19 -12.54
CA SER A 105 8.21 16.94 -13.68
C SER A 105 7.33 16.77 -14.93
N SER A 106 6.77 15.56 -15.14
CA SER A 106 5.77 15.30 -16.21
C SER A 106 4.53 16.18 -16.03
N ASN A 107 4.00 16.26 -14.80
CA ASN A 107 2.87 17.13 -14.50
C ASN A 107 3.22 18.61 -14.65
N GLY A 108 4.46 19.02 -14.35
CA GLY A 108 4.90 20.39 -14.61
C GLY A 108 4.89 20.75 -16.10
N ILE A 109 5.35 19.83 -16.96
CA ILE A 109 5.30 19.99 -18.42
C ILE A 109 3.85 20.07 -18.92
N LEU A 110 3.00 19.12 -18.51
CA LEU A 110 1.60 19.08 -18.96
C LEU A 110 0.79 20.28 -18.40
N LYS A 111 1.05 20.72 -17.15
CA LYS A 111 0.52 21.97 -16.58
C LYS A 111 0.92 23.19 -17.39
N ALA A 112 2.17 23.25 -17.87
CA ALA A 112 2.63 24.34 -18.72
C ALA A 112 1.83 24.36 -20.03
N ILE A 113 1.70 23.22 -20.72
CA ILE A 113 0.93 23.13 -21.97
C ILE A 113 -0.56 23.42 -21.76
N ASN A 114 -1.14 23.11 -20.60
CA ASN A 114 -2.53 23.47 -20.28
C ASN A 114 -2.77 24.99 -20.28
N LYS A 115 -1.74 25.81 -20.07
CA LYS A 115 -1.82 27.28 -20.10
C LYS A 115 -1.63 27.87 -21.49
N LEU A 116 -1.43 27.04 -22.52
CA LEU A 116 -1.28 27.52 -23.89
C LEU A 116 -2.60 28.18 -24.35
N PRO A 117 -2.57 29.41 -24.91
CA PRO A 117 -3.78 30.11 -25.32
C PRO A 117 -4.57 29.35 -26.39
N ARG A 118 -5.89 29.27 -26.19
CA ARG A 118 -6.83 28.59 -27.10
C ARG A 118 -7.64 29.59 -27.88
N THR A 119 -8.00 29.22 -29.11
CA THR A 119 -8.80 30.05 -30.02
C THR A 119 -10.21 30.30 -29.49
N ASP A 120 -10.75 29.39 -28.67
CA ASP A 120 -12.05 29.51 -28.01
C ASP A 120 -12.01 30.25 -26.67
N GLY A 121 -10.84 30.72 -26.23
CA GLY A 121 -10.66 31.39 -24.94
C GLY A 121 -10.79 30.48 -23.72
N SER A 122 -10.94 29.17 -23.91
CA SER A 122 -11.09 28.23 -22.79
C SER A 122 -9.79 28.03 -22.02
N THR A 123 -9.91 27.91 -20.70
CA THR A 123 -8.82 27.52 -19.80
C THR A 123 -9.28 26.32 -18.98
N PRO A 124 -9.19 25.09 -19.51
CA PRO A 124 -9.65 23.93 -18.76
C PRO A 124 -8.83 23.77 -17.49
N GLU A 125 -9.48 23.29 -16.45
CA GLU A 125 -8.80 22.91 -15.22
C GLU A 125 -7.82 21.76 -15.51
N TYR A 126 -6.55 21.94 -15.13
CA TYR A 126 -5.57 20.88 -15.26
C TYR A 126 -5.72 19.88 -14.12
N VAL A 127 -6.01 18.63 -14.45
CA VAL A 127 -6.01 17.53 -13.49
C VAL A 127 -4.68 16.80 -13.56
N ALA A 128 -3.97 16.72 -12.43
CA ALA A 128 -2.69 16.04 -12.38
C ALA A 128 -2.81 14.54 -12.68
N VAL A 129 -2.06 14.08 -13.69
CA VAL A 129 -2.02 12.68 -14.11
C VAL A 129 -0.94 11.94 -13.34
N GLY A 130 -1.32 10.92 -12.58
CA GLY A 130 -0.39 10.07 -11.85
C GLY A 130 0.27 10.68 -10.60
N SER A 131 0.13 11.98 -10.32
CA SER A 131 0.49 12.58 -9.02
C SER A 131 -0.76 13.09 -8.32
N LYS A 132 -0.99 12.66 -7.08
CA LYS A 132 -1.78 13.46 -6.14
C LYS A 132 -1.06 14.80 -5.98
N GLU A 133 -1.81 15.90 -6.10
CA GLU A 133 -1.32 17.21 -5.70
C GLU A 133 -0.85 17.14 -4.25
N GLU A 134 0.19 17.91 -3.93
CA GLU A 134 0.54 18.21 -2.54
C GLU A 134 -0.67 18.94 -1.91
N SER A 135 -1.56 18.18 -1.27
CA SER A 135 -2.15 18.69 -0.04
C SER A 135 -0.98 19.03 0.88
N GLY A 136 -1.06 20.19 1.52
CA GLY A 136 -0.03 20.72 2.41
C GLY A 136 0.34 19.76 3.55
N ALA A 137 1.06 20.29 4.53
CA ALA A 137 1.42 19.58 5.75
C ALA A 137 0.20 19.23 6.64
N ASP A 138 -0.85 18.64 6.07
CA ASP A 138 -1.91 17.95 6.80
C ASP A 138 -1.50 16.49 7.00
N ASP A 139 -1.62 16.06 8.26
CA ASP A 139 -1.30 14.73 8.76
C ASP A 139 -1.74 13.63 7.80
N PHE A 140 -0.76 13.02 7.10
CA PHE A 140 -0.98 11.73 6.47
C PHE A 140 -1.27 10.72 7.57
N LYS A 141 -2.56 10.50 7.84
CA LYS A 141 -3.04 9.53 8.83
C LYS A 141 -3.43 8.24 8.14
N LEU A 142 -2.73 7.16 8.48
CA LEU A 142 -3.11 5.80 8.12
C LEU A 142 -4.43 5.47 8.85
N LYS A 143 -5.43 4.95 8.12
CA LYS A 143 -6.80 4.77 8.63
C LYS A 143 -7.08 3.40 9.26
N TRP A 144 -6.08 2.53 9.34
CA TRP A 144 -6.22 1.17 9.87
C TRP A 144 -5.20 0.93 10.96
N SER A 145 -5.44 -0.05 11.83
CA SER A 145 -4.45 -0.49 12.81
C SER A 145 -3.49 -1.51 12.21
N ILE A 146 -2.22 -1.46 12.58
CA ILE A 146 -1.30 -2.59 12.34
C ILE A 146 -1.16 -3.49 13.57
N GLN A 147 -1.89 -3.20 14.65
CA GLN A 147 -1.82 -4.01 15.86
C GLN A 147 -2.36 -5.41 15.59
N PRO A 148 -1.71 -6.44 16.14
CA PRO A 148 -2.26 -7.80 16.12
C PRO A 148 -3.55 -7.84 16.96
N GLN A 149 -4.42 -8.79 16.67
CA GLN A 149 -5.54 -9.12 17.56
C GLN A 149 -4.99 -9.59 18.91
N LEU A 150 -5.37 -8.89 19.98
CA LEU A 150 -4.90 -9.17 21.34
C LEU A 150 -5.49 -10.48 21.88
N GLY A 151 -4.74 -11.10 22.77
CA GLY A 151 -5.08 -12.36 23.39
C GLY A 151 -4.73 -13.57 22.51
N MET A 152 -5.31 -14.70 22.89
CA MET A 152 -5.01 -15.99 22.30
C MET A 152 -5.91 -16.28 21.09
N ILE A 153 -5.32 -16.79 20.00
CA ILE A 153 -6.04 -17.34 18.85
C ILE A 153 -5.53 -18.75 18.63
N ILE A 154 -6.46 -19.71 18.54
CA ILE A 154 -6.14 -21.12 18.34
C ILE A 154 -7.09 -21.68 17.29
N GLY A 155 -6.56 -22.41 16.33
CA GLY A 155 -7.40 -23.14 15.38
C GLY A 155 -6.59 -23.83 14.30
N ASP A 156 -7.30 -24.37 13.32
CA ASP A 156 -6.71 -25.12 12.22
C ASP A 156 -6.10 -24.15 11.21
N TYR A 157 -4.83 -24.39 10.86
CA TYR A 157 -4.00 -23.45 10.11
C TYR A 157 -3.92 -23.80 8.62
N TYR A 158 -4.19 -22.81 7.79
CA TYR A 158 -4.02 -22.87 6.34
C TYR A 158 -3.16 -21.71 5.87
N TYR A 159 -2.21 -22.00 5.00
CA TYR A 159 -1.29 -21.00 4.48
C TYR A 159 -1.00 -21.24 3.00
N GLN A 160 -1.03 -20.16 2.24
CA GLN A 160 -0.59 -20.14 0.86
C GLN A 160 0.28 -18.92 0.64
N GLU A 161 1.30 -19.05 -0.20
CA GLU A 161 2.06 -17.92 -0.70
C GLU A 161 2.39 -18.11 -2.16
N ALA A 162 2.45 -17.02 -2.90
CA ALA A 162 2.83 -17.04 -4.30
C ALA A 162 3.36 -15.68 -4.72
N ARG A 163 4.32 -15.72 -5.65
CA ARG A 163 4.73 -14.52 -6.36
C ARG A 163 3.71 -14.16 -7.44
N PHE A 164 3.37 -12.88 -7.54
CA PHE A 164 2.42 -12.38 -8.53
C PHE A 164 2.96 -11.15 -9.28
N ARG A 165 2.32 -10.83 -10.41
CA ARG A 165 2.64 -9.71 -11.29
C ARG A 165 4.09 -9.73 -11.81
N GLN A 166 4.98 -8.98 -11.14
CA GLN A 166 6.40 -8.83 -11.50
C GLN A 166 7.32 -9.44 -10.43
N GLY A 167 6.80 -10.34 -9.59
CA GLY A 167 7.55 -11.04 -8.55
C GLY A 167 7.30 -10.57 -7.12
N HIS A 168 6.26 -9.76 -6.88
CA HIS A 168 5.83 -9.43 -5.52
C HIS A 168 5.37 -10.69 -4.81
N MET A 169 5.76 -10.89 -3.55
CA MET A 169 5.24 -12.00 -2.76
C MET A 169 3.93 -11.58 -2.12
N GLY A 170 2.86 -12.35 -2.32
CA GLY A 170 1.68 -12.30 -1.47
C GLY A 170 1.56 -13.58 -0.68
N SER A 171 1.19 -13.47 0.59
CA SER A 171 0.91 -14.61 1.45
C SER A 171 -0.42 -14.43 2.16
N MET A 172 -1.14 -15.54 2.30
CA MET A 172 -2.44 -15.63 2.94
C MET A 172 -2.38 -16.65 4.06
N ALA A 173 -2.67 -16.23 5.28
CA ALA A 173 -2.89 -17.09 6.42
C ALA A 173 -4.38 -17.06 6.78
N ILE A 174 -4.98 -18.25 6.91
CA ILE A 174 -6.34 -18.44 7.42
C ILE A 174 -6.27 -19.38 8.62
N VAL A 175 -7.01 -19.05 9.67
CA VAL A 175 -7.27 -19.95 10.78
C VAL A 175 -8.78 -20.11 10.90
N VAL A 176 -9.23 -21.35 11.06
CA VAL A 176 -10.63 -21.68 11.30
C VAL A 176 -10.79 -22.38 12.65
N ASP A 177 -11.98 -22.33 13.24
CA ASP A 177 -12.27 -23.07 14.47
C ASP A 177 -12.11 -24.59 14.23
N SER A 178 -11.35 -25.27 15.10
CA SER A 178 -11.08 -26.71 14.95
C SER A 178 -12.34 -27.59 15.09
N ASN A 179 -13.42 -27.09 15.67
CA ASN A 179 -14.71 -27.78 15.77
C ASN A 179 -15.68 -27.39 14.64
N ASN A 180 -15.40 -26.30 13.94
CA ASN A 180 -16.20 -25.82 12.83
C ASN A 180 -15.33 -25.16 11.76
N ALA A 181 -14.91 -25.95 10.76
CA ALA A 181 -14.05 -25.48 9.68
C ALA A 181 -14.67 -24.38 8.78
N LYS A 182 -15.96 -24.04 8.98
CA LYS A 182 -16.59 -22.88 8.33
C LYS A 182 -16.37 -21.57 9.08
N ASP A 183 -16.13 -21.62 10.39
CA ASP A 183 -15.93 -20.45 11.24
C ASP A 183 -14.51 -19.92 11.06
N VAL A 184 -14.38 -18.77 10.39
CA VAL A 184 -13.09 -18.16 10.09
C VAL A 184 -12.69 -17.22 11.23
N ILE A 185 -11.81 -17.69 12.11
CA ILE A 185 -11.40 -16.93 13.30
C ILE A 185 -10.30 -15.90 13.02
N PHE A 186 -9.50 -16.12 11.96
CA PHE A 186 -8.41 -15.22 11.60
C PHE A 186 -8.12 -15.28 10.11
N ALA A 187 -7.95 -14.11 9.50
CA ALA A 187 -7.50 -13.97 8.14
C ALA A 187 -6.45 -12.86 8.06
N GLU A 188 -5.30 -13.15 7.45
CA GLU A 188 -4.25 -12.16 7.25
C GLU A 188 -3.60 -12.32 5.88
N PHE A 189 -3.61 -11.23 5.11
CA PHE A 189 -2.87 -11.12 3.87
C PHE A 189 -1.69 -10.17 4.03
N ASN A 190 -0.51 -10.65 3.67
CA ASN A 190 0.68 -9.82 3.60
C ASN A 190 1.18 -9.72 2.16
N GLU A 191 1.60 -8.53 1.77
CA GLU A 191 2.29 -8.29 0.51
C GLU A 191 3.68 -7.74 0.79
N SER A 192 4.69 -8.35 0.19
CA SER A 192 6.08 -7.88 0.25
C SER A 192 6.55 -7.29 -1.08
N GLY A 193 7.61 -6.49 -0.99
CA GLY A 193 8.41 -6.11 -2.14
C GLY A 193 8.84 -7.32 -2.96
N ARG A 194 9.12 -7.12 -4.25
CA ARG A 194 9.74 -8.16 -5.07
C ARG A 194 11.26 -8.16 -4.85
N PRO A 195 12.00 -9.21 -5.21
CA PRO A 195 13.45 -9.26 -4.96
C PRO A 195 14.21 -8.20 -5.74
N ASN A 196 13.76 -7.89 -6.96
CA ASN A 196 14.31 -6.83 -7.79
C ASN A 196 13.50 -5.52 -7.71
N TYR A 197 12.94 -5.20 -6.53
CA TYR A 197 12.26 -3.92 -6.35
C TYR A 197 13.22 -2.77 -6.63
N TYR A 198 12.72 -1.72 -7.30
CA TYR A 198 13.55 -0.62 -7.83
C TYR A 198 14.24 0.21 -6.74
N THR A 199 13.77 0.11 -5.49
CA THR A 199 14.46 0.64 -4.33
C THR A 199 14.93 -0.54 -3.49
N ARG A 200 16.25 -0.66 -3.31
CA ARG A 200 16.88 -1.75 -2.56
C ARG A 200 16.31 -1.91 -1.15
N LEU A 201 16.00 -0.79 -0.49
CA LEU A 201 15.40 -0.79 0.85
C LEU A 201 14.08 -1.57 0.94
N PHE A 202 13.34 -1.71 -0.16
CA PHE A 202 12.02 -2.36 -0.17
C PHE A 202 12.00 -3.67 -0.95
N GLN A 203 13.16 -4.33 -1.11
CA GLN A 203 13.25 -5.65 -1.70
C GLN A 203 12.86 -6.70 -0.66
N ASP A 204 11.87 -7.54 -0.98
CA ASP A 204 11.28 -8.55 -0.08
C ASP A 204 10.78 -8.03 1.30
N VAL A 205 10.71 -6.71 1.49
CA VAL A 205 10.20 -6.12 2.73
C VAL A 205 8.67 -6.11 2.76
N PRO A 206 8.03 -6.51 3.89
CA PRO A 206 6.58 -6.40 4.09
C PRO A 206 6.09 -4.97 3.92
N LYS A 207 5.07 -4.77 3.11
CA LYS A 207 4.60 -3.42 2.78
C LYS A 207 3.75 -2.79 3.88
N ARG A 208 3.05 -3.60 4.68
CA ARG A 208 2.07 -3.17 5.70
C ARG A 208 2.74 -2.64 6.98
N THR A 209 3.81 -3.30 7.43
CA THR A 209 4.44 -3.11 8.75
C THR A 209 5.85 -2.50 8.69
N SER A 210 6.31 -2.05 7.52
CA SER A 210 7.59 -1.36 7.33
C SER A 210 7.41 0.09 6.88
N GLU A 211 8.51 0.84 6.72
CA GLU A 211 8.58 2.20 6.15
C GLU A 211 7.94 2.33 4.77
N TYR A 212 7.69 1.21 4.08
CA TYR A 212 6.95 1.20 2.83
C TYR A 212 5.57 1.85 3.02
N ASN A 213 4.88 1.58 4.14
CA ASN A 213 3.52 2.06 4.39
C ASN A 213 3.42 3.60 4.36
N PHE A 214 4.40 4.31 4.94
CA PHE A 214 4.47 5.76 4.95
C PHE A 214 5.00 6.31 3.64
N SER A 215 6.11 5.75 3.14
CA SER A 215 6.78 6.27 1.95
C SER A 215 5.88 6.16 0.71
N MET A 216 5.13 5.08 0.57
CA MET A 216 4.21 4.84 -0.54
C MET A 216 2.81 5.34 -0.24
N GLY A 217 2.37 5.30 1.01
CA GLY A 217 1.12 5.93 1.44
C GLY A 217 1.07 7.41 1.13
N LYS A 218 2.15 8.16 1.45
CA LYS A 218 2.27 9.59 1.12
C LYS A 218 2.33 9.85 -0.39
N LYS A 219 3.00 8.98 -1.16
CA LYS A 219 3.19 9.16 -2.62
C LYS A 219 2.00 8.73 -3.47
N LYS A 220 1.31 7.65 -3.08
CA LYS A 220 0.32 6.94 -3.91
C LYS A 220 -1.02 6.73 -3.21
N GLY A 221 -1.15 7.10 -1.94
CA GLY A 221 -2.28 6.72 -1.11
C GLY A 221 -2.19 5.28 -0.62
N THR A 222 -3.24 4.87 0.11
CA THR A 222 -3.22 3.68 0.97
C THR A 222 -4.24 2.62 0.59
N ALA A 223 -4.97 2.80 -0.52
CA ALA A 223 -6.05 1.93 -0.92
C ALA A 223 -5.63 0.45 -1.02
N TRP A 224 -4.39 0.18 -1.43
CA TRP A 224 -3.86 -1.19 -1.56
C TRP A 224 -3.78 -1.94 -0.23
N VAL A 225 -3.47 -1.28 0.89
CA VAL A 225 -3.53 -1.90 2.24
C VAL A 225 -4.96 -1.94 2.74
N GLN A 226 -5.70 -0.84 2.58
CA GLN A 226 -7.06 -0.72 3.10
C GLN A 226 -7.99 -1.78 2.51
N SER A 227 -7.91 -2.04 1.22
CA SER A 227 -8.74 -3.08 0.60
C SER A 227 -8.35 -4.47 1.07
N ALA A 228 -7.05 -4.76 1.27
CA ALA A 228 -6.63 -6.06 1.79
C ALA A 228 -7.21 -6.31 3.20
N LEU A 229 -7.09 -5.33 4.09
CA LEU A 229 -7.66 -5.39 5.44
C LEU A 229 -9.19 -5.47 5.43
N THR A 230 -9.83 -4.79 4.49
CA THR A 230 -11.29 -4.88 4.32
C THR A 230 -11.68 -6.31 3.95
N MET A 231 -10.94 -6.95 3.04
CA MET A 231 -11.19 -8.34 2.65
C MET A 231 -10.93 -9.32 3.79
N GLU A 232 -9.83 -9.16 4.53
CA GLU A 232 -9.54 -9.96 5.74
C GLU A 232 -10.69 -9.89 6.74
N LYS A 233 -11.14 -8.66 7.06
CA LYS A 233 -12.27 -8.44 7.97
C LYS A 233 -13.54 -9.10 7.46
N LEU A 234 -13.84 -8.97 6.17
CA LEU A 234 -15.02 -9.54 5.55
C LEU A 234 -15.01 -11.07 5.53
N MET A 235 -13.84 -11.69 5.33
CA MET A 235 -13.68 -13.16 5.41
C MET A 235 -14.07 -13.68 6.79
N VAL A 236 -13.61 -13.00 7.85
CA VAL A 236 -13.93 -13.33 9.25
C VAL A 236 -15.39 -13.04 9.58
N GLU A 237 -15.92 -11.87 9.20
CA GLU A 237 -17.30 -11.49 9.55
C GLU A 237 -18.40 -12.26 8.80
N GLN A 238 -18.08 -12.89 7.66
CA GLN A 238 -19.08 -13.62 6.86
C GLN A 238 -18.72 -15.08 6.61
N ASP A 239 -17.65 -15.61 7.21
CA ASP A 239 -17.24 -17.00 7.06
C ASP A 239 -17.05 -17.42 5.58
N LYS A 240 -16.54 -16.50 4.74
CA LYS A 240 -16.47 -16.68 3.28
C LYS A 240 -15.07 -16.41 2.75
N LEU A 241 -14.46 -17.48 2.21
CA LEU A 241 -13.11 -17.47 1.63
C LEU A 241 -13.10 -17.40 0.09
N THR A 242 -14.26 -17.51 -0.54
CA THR A 242 -14.41 -17.45 -2.00
C THR A 242 -15.05 -16.15 -2.45
N PHE A 243 -14.69 -15.70 -3.64
CA PHE A 243 -15.09 -14.39 -4.16
C PHE A 243 -15.78 -14.54 -5.52
N ASP A 244 -17.02 -14.06 -5.59
CA ASP A 244 -17.78 -14.03 -6.82
C ASP A 244 -17.32 -12.84 -7.68
N LEU A 245 -17.11 -13.09 -8.98
CA LEU A 245 -16.82 -12.02 -9.92
C LEU A 245 -18.03 -11.09 -10.02
N ASN A 246 -17.79 -9.79 -10.19
CA ASN A 246 -18.87 -8.85 -10.43
C ASN A 246 -19.60 -9.25 -11.73
N PRO A 247 -20.91 -9.60 -11.70
CA PRO A 247 -21.65 -9.95 -12.91
C PRO A 247 -21.70 -8.79 -13.91
N ASP A 248 -21.55 -7.55 -13.43
CA ASP A 248 -21.55 -6.33 -14.24
C ASP A 248 -20.12 -5.87 -14.64
N TYR A 249 -19.13 -6.79 -14.59
CA TYR A 249 -17.74 -6.45 -14.90
C TYR A 249 -17.59 -5.91 -16.32
N ASP A 250 -17.14 -4.65 -16.45
CA ASP A 250 -16.74 -4.05 -17.73
C ASP A 250 -15.20 -4.12 -17.91
N PRO A 251 -14.69 -4.94 -18.85
CA PRO A 251 -13.26 -5.03 -19.15
C PRO A 251 -12.61 -3.68 -19.49
N LYS A 252 -13.38 -2.71 -20.02
CA LYS A 252 -12.89 -1.36 -20.37
C LYS A 252 -12.59 -0.50 -19.14
N LEU A 253 -13.12 -0.88 -17.97
CA LEU A 253 -12.98 -0.15 -16.71
C LEU A 253 -11.94 -0.79 -15.77
N ARG A 254 -11.27 -1.86 -16.22
CA ARG A 254 -10.22 -2.63 -15.53
C ARG A 254 -9.04 -1.81 -15.00
N ASN A 255 -8.88 -0.53 -15.33
CA ASN A 255 -7.79 0.32 -14.81
C ASN A 255 -8.26 1.66 -14.19
N LYS A 256 -9.56 1.91 -14.04
CA LYS A 256 -10.08 3.17 -13.52
C LYS A 256 -10.32 3.09 -12.00
N LEU A 257 -9.50 3.80 -11.24
CA LEU A 257 -9.41 3.77 -9.76
C LEU A 257 -10.62 4.35 -8.99
N LYS A 258 -11.57 4.98 -9.69
CA LYS A 258 -12.70 5.70 -9.08
C LYS A 258 -14.07 5.07 -9.39
N GLN A 259 -14.11 3.88 -9.98
CA GLN A 259 -15.37 3.28 -10.42
C GLN A 259 -15.59 1.86 -9.87
N PRO A 260 -16.83 1.51 -9.49
CA PRO A 260 -17.17 0.34 -8.71
C PRO A 260 -17.22 -0.96 -9.52
N ASN A 261 -16.11 -1.30 -10.18
CA ASN A 261 -16.18 -2.22 -11.32
C ASN A 261 -15.20 -3.39 -11.32
N ARG A 262 -14.85 -3.93 -10.14
CA ARG A 262 -13.86 -5.02 -10.10
C ARG A 262 -14.25 -6.26 -9.32
N LEU A 263 -14.87 -6.12 -8.15
CA LEU A 263 -15.33 -7.25 -7.33
C LEU A 263 -16.58 -6.80 -6.56
N LYS A 264 -17.63 -7.62 -6.55
CA LYS A 264 -18.78 -7.44 -5.64
C LYS A 264 -18.63 -8.46 -4.52
N TYR A 265 -18.57 -7.98 -3.29
CA TYR A 265 -18.63 -8.82 -2.10
C TYR A 265 -19.92 -8.52 -1.35
N SER A 266 -20.91 -9.41 -1.38
CA SER A 266 -22.18 -9.21 -0.66
C SER A 266 -22.80 -7.81 -0.87
N GLY A 267 -22.71 -7.28 -2.09
CA GLY A 267 -23.19 -5.92 -2.44
C GLY A 267 -22.21 -4.76 -2.18
N ILE A 268 -21.04 -5.04 -1.60
CA ILE A 268 -19.97 -4.07 -1.33
C ILE A 268 -19.00 -4.03 -2.52
N ASP A 269 -18.83 -2.84 -3.10
CA ASP A 269 -17.80 -2.56 -4.10
C ASP A 269 -16.43 -2.43 -3.42
N VAL A 270 -15.54 -3.39 -3.69
CA VAL A 270 -14.17 -3.35 -3.18
C VAL A 270 -13.35 -2.38 -4.03
N VAL A 271 -13.25 -1.13 -3.54
CA VAL A 271 -12.68 0.05 -4.20
C VAL A 271 -11.40 -0.21 -5.01
N ALA A 272 -11.35 0.41 -6.20
CA ALA A 272 -10.26 0.30 -7.15
C ALA A 272 -8.94 0.95 -6.69
N GLY A 273 -7.88 0.14 -6.65
CA GLY A 273 -6.49 0.52 -6.30
C GLY A 273 -5.64 -0.62 -5.77
N ALA A 274 -6.28 -1.56 -5.08
CA ALA A 274 -5.71 -2.81 -4.56
C ALA A 274 -5.83 -4.00 -5.53
N SER A 275 -6.36 -3.75 -6.73
CA SER A 275 -6.86 -4.76 -7.66
C SER A 275 -5.88 -5.89 -7.95
N ASN A 276 -4.58 -5.61 -8.10
CA ASN A 276 -3.65 -6.67 -8.50
C ASN A 276 -3.30 -7.60 -7.33
N SER A 277 -3.03 -7.06 -6.14
CA SER A 277 -2.70 -7.88 -4.97
C SER A 277 -3.89 -8.73 -4.55
N ILE A 278 -5.09 -8.16 -4.61
CA ILE A 278 -6.32 -8.91 -4.32
C ILE A 278 -6.59 -9.94 -5.43
N GLN A 279 -6.71 -9.52 -6.69
CA GLN A 279 -7.14 -10.42 -7.77
C GLN A 279 -6.09 -11.45 -8.19
N GLN A 280 -4.81 -11.09 -8.17
CA GLN A 280 -3.73 -11.96 -8.65
C GLN A 280 -3.04 -12.74 -7.52
N SER A 281 -3.37 -12.45 -6.25
CA SER A 281 -2.72 -13.09 -5.11
C SER A 281 -3.75 -13.57 -4.08
N MET A 282 -4.41 -12.66 -3.36
CA MET A 282 -5.35 -13.03 -2.28
C MET A 282 -6.46 -13.96 -2.77
N VAL A 283 -7.17 -13.62 -3.84
CA VAL A 283 -8.30 -14.43 -4.36
C VAL A 283 -7.85 -15.84 -4.80
N PRO A 284 -6.81 -16.02 -5.63
CA PRO A 284 -6.30 -17.34 -5.96
C PRO A 284 -5.81 -18.15 -4.74
N GLN A 285 -5.17 -17.49 -3.77
CA GLN A 285 -4.66 -18.16 -2.57
C GLN A 285 -5.77 -18.62 -1.64
N THR A 286 -6.77 -17.76 -1.42
CA THR A 286 -7.96 -18.09 -0.60
C THR A 286 -8.83 -19.16 -1.25
N ALA A 287 -8.94 -19.18 -2.58
CA ALA A 287 -9.59 -20.29 -3.29
C ALA A 287 -8.88 -21.63 -3.02
N LYS A 288 -7.54 -21.68 -3.12
CA LYS A 288 -6.78 -22.90 -2.78
C LYS A 288 -6.96 -23.33 -1.33
N ILE A 289 -6.96 -22.36 -0.40
CA ILE A 289 -7.20 -22.63 1.01
C ILE A 289 -8.62 -23.18 1.22
N HIS A 290 -9.62 -22.58 0.58
CA HIS A 290 -11.00 -23.06 0.63
C HIS A 290 -11.13 -24.49 0.10
N ASP A 291 -10.48 -24.80 -1.02
CA ASP A 291 -10.48 -26.16 -1.57
C ASP A 291 -9.79 -27.15 -0.62
N GLN A 292 -8.70 -26.73 0.04
CA GLN A 292 -8.01 -27.54 1.04
C GLN A 292 -8.90 -27.79 2.27
N ILE A 293 -9.58 -26.76 2.80
CA ILE A 293 -10.52 -26.87 3.93
C ILE A 293 -11.64 -27.87 3.61
N ASN A 294 -12.20 -27.82 2.39
CA ASN A 294 -13.28 -28.71 1.97
C ASN A 294 -12.81 -30.08 1.43
N GLY A 295 -11.49 -30.30 1.39
CA GLY A 295 -10.86 -31.51 0.88
C GLY A 295 -10.16 -32.29 2.00
N GLU A 296 -8.84 -32.25 1.99
CA GLU A 296 -7.98 -33.01 2.90
C GLU A 296 -7.81 -32.36 4.29
N GLY A 297 -8.23 -31.10 4.44
CA GLY A 297 -8.06 -30.32 5.66
C GLY A 297 -6.58 -29.96 5.93
N THR A 298 -6.22 -29.89 7.21
CA THR A 298 -4.87 -29.58 7.65
C THR A 298 -4.51 -30.39 8.89
N LYS A 299 -3.21 -30.66 9.05
CA LYS A 299 -2.62 -31.19 10.29
C LYS A 299 -1.92 -30.11 11.10
N LEU A 300 -1.88 -28.89 10.58
CA LEU A 300 -1.23 -27.76 11.19
C LEU A 300 -2.22 -27.03 12.09
N LYS A 301 -1.81 -26.77 13.32
CA LYS A 301 -2.57 -25.98 14.28
C LYS A 301 -1.83 -24.68 14.58
N PHE A 302 -2.56 -23.59 14.53
CA PHE A 302 -2.06 -22.24 14.79
C PHE A 302 -2.29 -21.86 16.25
N TYR A 303 -1.28 -21.24 16.86
CA TYR A 303 -1.35 -20.65 18.18
C TYR A 303 -0.77 -19.24 18.10
N GLN A 304 -1.55 -18.23 18.44
CA GLN A 304 -1.08 -16.87 18.66
C GLN A 304 -1.36 -16.46 20.09
N ASN A 305 -0.46 -15.70 20.70
CA ASN A 305 -0.80 -14.80 21.80
C ASN A 305 -0.23 -13.41 21.50
N ALA A 306 -1.03 -12.38 21.75
CA ALA A 306 -0.58 -11.01 21.61
C ALA A 306 -0.98 -10.16 22.81
N GLU A 307 -0.04 -9.37 23.33
CA GLU A 307 -0.21 -8.63 24.57
C GLU A 307 0.44 -7.25 24.50
N GLN A 308 -0.27 -6.26 25.06
CA GLN A 308 0.25 -4.94 25.29
C GLN A 308 1.30 -4.98 26.40
N GLN A 309 2.48 -4.42 26.14
CA GLN A 309 3.53 -4.30 27.15
C GLN A 309 3.24 -3.14 28.09
N LEU A 310 3.09 -3.44 29.38
CA LEU A 310 2.69 -2.48 30.40
C LEU A 310 3.91 -2.03 31.21
N ASP A 311 3.87 -0.78 31.70
CA ASP A 311 4.82 -0.34 32.72
C ASP A 311 4.43 -0.87 34.11
N LYS A 312 5.24 -0.53 35.11
CA LYS A 312 5.01 -0.86 36.53
C LYS A 312 3.66 -0.38 37.10
N ASN A 313 3.00 0.57 36.43
CA ASN A 313 1.71 1.12 36.85
C ASN A 313 0.55 0.53 36.02
N GLY A 314 0.79 -0.50 35.21
CA GLY A 314 -0.21 -1.13 34.36
C GLY A 314 -0.58 -0.31 33.11
N LYS A 315 0.18 0.73 32.76
CA LYS A 315 -0.10 1.55 31.56
C LYS A 315 0.69 1.03 30.36
N TRP A 316 0.02 0.84 29.23
CA TRP A 316 0.65 0.46 27.96
C TRP A 316 1.80 1.40 27.59
N ILE A 317 2.94 0.83 27.18
CA ILE A 317 4.14 1.58 26.79
C ILE A 317 4.21 1.89 25.30
N GLY A 318 3.19 1.47 24.54
CA GLY A 318 3.12 1.62 23.08
C GLY A 318 3.87 0.54 22.30
N ILE A 319 4.08 -0.62 22.92
CA ILE A 319 4.62 -1.82 22.29
C ILE A 319 3.66 -2.98 22.54
N THR A 320 3.31 -3.71 21.50
CA THR A 320 2.52 -4.95 21.57
C THR A 320 3.39 -6.10 21.12
N THR A 321 3.56 -7.13 21.95
CA THR A 321 4.26 -8.35 21.54
C THR A 321 3.27 -9.29 20.90
N VAL A 322 3.71 -10.02 19.88
CA VAL A 322 2.95 -11.13 19.31
C VAL A 322 3.88 -12.31 19.09
N LEU A 323 3.49 -13.48 19.60
CA LEU A 323 4.09 -14.75 19.24
C LEU A 323 3.07 -15.57 18.48
N ARG A 324 3.46 -16.11 17.33
CA ARG A 324 2.71 -17.08 16.56
C ARG A 324 3.55 -18.34 16.42
N LEU A 325 2.94 -19.49 16.68
CA LEU A 325 3.51 -20.81 16.49
C LEU A 325 2.55 -21.62 15.61
N VAL A 326 3.12 -22.37 14.67
CA VAL A 326 2.40 -23.39 13.91
C VAL A 326 2.99 -24.73 14.30
N VAL A 327 2.13 -25.64 14.73
CA VAL A 327 2.52 -26.98 15.16
C VAL A 327 1.87 -27.99 14.24
N ASP A 328 2.64 -28.95 13.76
CA ASP A 328 2.11 -30.13 13.12
C ASP A 328 1.63 -31.10 14.20
N THR A 329 0.33 -31.39 14.21
CA THR A 329 -0.33 -32.17 15.27
C THR A 329 0.03 -33.66 15.24
N GLU A 330 0.52 -34.17 14.12
CA GLU A 330 0.93 -35.58 13.99
C GLU A 330 2.36 -35.76 14.50
N THR A 331 3.28 -34.91 14.06
CA THR A 331 4.68 -34.96 14.47
C THR A 331 4.95 -34.26 15.81
N LYS A 332 4.01 -33.42 16.26
CA LYS A 332 4.12 -32.53 17.43
C LYS A 332 5.28 -31.53 17.35
N GLN A 333 5.76 -31.28 16.12
CA GLN A 333 6.87 -30.38 15.84
C GLN A 333 6.36 -28.98 15.55
N ILE A 334 7.04 -27.96 16.06
CA ILE A 334 6.82 -26.58 15.62
C ILE A 334 7.39 -26.45 14.21
N THR A 335 6.54 -26.12 13.24
CA THR A 335 6.92 -25.97 11.83
C THR A 335 7.13 -24.52 11.42
N LYS A 336 6.64 -23.57 12.22
CA LYS A 336 6.85 -22.13 12.00
C LYS A 336 6.74 -21.38 13.31
N SER A 337 7.60 -20.39 13.50
CA SER A 337 7.43 -19.39 14.55
C SER A 337 7.57 -17.98 13.99
N TYR A 338 6.83 -17.05 14.56
CA TYR A 338 6.97 -15.62 14.29
C TYR A 338 6.81 -14.86 15.60
N PHE A 339 7.86 -14.18 16.03
CA PHE A 339 7.81 -13.27 17.17
C PHE A 339 8.10 -11.86 16.71
N ASP A 340 7.32 -10.90 17.20
CA ASP A 340 7.49 -9.50 16.87
C ASP A 340 7.06 -8.58 18.01
N GLU A 341 7.60 -7.36 17.96
CA GLU A 341 7.20 -6.23 18.79
C GLU A 341 6.68 -5.13 17.88
N VAL A 342 5.37 -4.91 17.93
CA VAL A 342 4.65 -3.97 17.09
C VAL A 342 4.52 -2.65 17.84
N PHE A 343 4.98 -1.56 17.21
CA PHE A 343 4.85 -0.22 17.76
C PHE A 343 3.41 0.28 17.65
N ALA A 344 2.98 1.11 18.59
CA ALA A 344 1.64 1.69 18.61
C ALA A 344 1.30 2.43 17.31
N ASP A 345 -0.01 2.56 17.07
CA ASP A 345 -0.49 3.24 15.88
C ASP A 345 -0.31 4.76 15.96
N GLU A 346 -0.28 5.34 17.16
CA GLU A 346 -0.08 6.77 17.34
C GLU A 346 1.21 7.06 18.10
N LYS A 347 1.97 8.07 17.65
CA LYS A 347 3.28 8.43 18.21
C LYS A 347 3.22 8.80 19.70
N ASN A 348 2.09 9.35 20.15
CA ASN A 348 1.88 9.77 21.53
C ASN A 348 1.63 8.60 22.49
N GLU A 349 1.27 7.42 21.98
CA GLU A 349 1.08 6.20 22.77
C GLU A 349 2.41 5.51 23.08
N ILE A 350 3.45 5.76 22.28
CA ILE A 350 4.80 5.23 22.51
C ILE A 350 5.50 6.06 23.58
N LYS A 351 5.84 5.42 24.71
CA LYS A 351 6.50 6.11 25.83
C LYS A 351 7.93 6.50 25.54
N ASP A 352 8.71 5.59 24.96
CA ASP A 352 10.11 5.86 24.61
C ASP A 352 10.18 6.83 23.43
N ALA A 353 10.74 8.01 23.67
CA ALA A 353 10.87 9.06 22.67
C ALA A 353 11.68 8.62 21.44
N SER A 354 12.69 7.76 21.62
CA SER A 354 13.53 7.25 20.54
C SER A 354 12.78 6.32 19.58
N LEU A 355 11.75 5.64 20.09
CA LEU A 355 10.94 4.67 19.36
C LEU A 355 9.74 5.30 18.65
N LYS A 356 9.36 6.54 18.99
CA LYS A 356 8.21 7.26 18.38
C LYS A 356 8.28 7.35 16.85
N LYS A 357 9.48 7.38 16.28
CA LYS A 357 9.68 7.42 14.82
C LYS A 357 9.23 6.13 14.12
N HIS A 358 9.08 5.03 14.87
CA HIS A 358 8.69 3.71 14.37
C HIS A 358 7.20 3.39 14.55
N TYR A 359 6.38 4.34 14.97
CA TYR A 359 4.92 4.17 15.05
C TYR A 359 4.35 3.54 13.77
N ARG A 360 3.37 2.63 13.92
CA ARG A 360 2.79 1.84 12.83
C ARG A 360 3.82 1.05 12.02
N GLN A 361 4.86 0.58 12.68
CA GLN A 361 5.80 -0.39 12.15
C GLN A 361 6.00 -1.48 13.21
N SER A 362 6.80 -2.49 12.89
CA SER A 362 7.26 -3.45 13.89
C SER A 362 8.78 -3.54 13.90
N LYS A 363 9.36 -4.05 14.99
CA LYS A 363 10.80 -4.27 15.08
C LYS A 363 11.28 -5.24 14.01
N TYR A 364 10.51 -6.29 13.71
CA TYR A 364 10.86 -7.28 12.71
C TYR A 364 10.85 -6.70 11.28
N ALA A 365 9.85 -5.90 10.92
CA ALA A 365 9.66 -5.43 9.55
C ALA A 365 10.27 -4.04 9.26
N SER A 366 10.58 -3.24 10.28
CA SER A 366 11.17 -1.90 10.11
C SER A 366 12.62 -2.00 9.64
N ILE A 367 12.90 -1.38 8.51
CA ILE A 367 14.24 -1.29 7.91
C ILE A 367 15.14 -0.34 8.71
N ASN A 368 14.55 0.65 9.37
CA ASN A 368 15.30 1.66 10.12
C ASN A 368 15.37 1.37 11.63
N TYR A 369 14.72 0.31 12.11
CA TYR A 369 14.83 -0.09 13.51
C TYR A 369 16.24 -0.63 13.78
N VAL A 370 16.85 -0.14 14.85
CA VAL A 370 18.19 -0.57 15.28
C VAL A 370 18.06 -1.25 16.62
N GLU A 371 18.27 -2.55 16.61
CA GLU A 371 18.25 -3.38 17.80
C GLU A 371 19.51 -3.12 18.66
N PRO A 372 19.36 -2.75 19.95
CA PRO A 372 20.48 -2.49 20.86
C PRO A 372 21.44 -3.66 21.05
N ALA A 373 20.99 -4.90 20.82
CA ALA A 373 21.78 -6.11 20.91
C ALA A 373 22.90 -6.24 19.85
N ARG A 374 23.01 -5.27 18.93
CA ARG A 374 24.05 -5.22 17.87
C ARG A 374 23.93 -6.35 16.83
N ILE A 375 22.72 -6.85 16.67
CA ILE A 375 22.30 -7.78 15.62
C ILE A 375 20.87 -7.42 15.23
N GLY A 376 20.48 -7.64 13.97
CA GLY A 376 19.13 -7.31 13.52
C GLY A 376 18.07 -8.10 14.30
N PHE A 377 16.98 -7.42 14.69
CA PHE A 377 15.87 -8.07 15.39
C PHE A 377 15.28 -9.22 14.55
N ASN A 378 15.09 -8.99 13.24
CA ASN A 378 14.64 -10.03 12.32
C ASN A 378 15.59 -11.23 12.29
N VAL A 379 16.92 -10.99 12.30
CA VAL A 379 17.92 -12.07 12.30
C VAL A 379 17.80 -12.94 13.56
N MET A 380 17.51 -12.35 14.72
CA MET A 380 17.32 -13.10 15.96
C MET A 380 16.12 -14.05 15.87
N PHE A 381 14.99 -13.57 15.36
CA PHE A 381 13.76 -14.36 15.33
C PHE A 381 13.61 -15.24 14.09
N ASP A 382 14.36 -14.96 13.02
CA ASP A 382 14.58 -15.90 11.92
C ASP A 382 15.40 -17.11 12.43
N ALA A 383 16.45 -16.86 13.21
CA ALA A 383 17.23 -17.93 13.84
C ALA A 383 16.40 -18.77 14.81
N LEU A 384 15.50 -18.14 15.59
CA LEU A 384 14.53 -18.87 16.42
C LEU A 384 13.63 -19.77 15.56
N ASN A 385 13.07 -19.25 14.48
CA ASN A 385 12.21 -20.03 13.59
C ASN A 385 12.92 -21.24 13.00
N ASP A 386 14.17 -21.06 12.59
CA ASP A 386 14.98 -22.16 12.08
C ASP A 386 15.34 -23.16 13.18
N HIS A 387 15.70 -22.71 14.38
CA HIS A 387 15.93 -23.56 15.55
C HIS A 387 14.74 -24.45 15.87
N LEU A 388 13.55 -23.85 15.97
CA LEU A 388 12.33 -24.58 16.30
C LEU A 388 11.94 -25.56 15.19
N LYS A 389 12.11 -25.19 13.92
CA LYS A 389 11.87 -26.11 12.78
C LYS A 389 12.75 -27.36 12.82
N HIS A 390 13.95 -27.25 13.36
CA HIS A 390 14.91 -28.35 13.47
C HIS A 390 14.84 -29.09 14.82
N GLY A 391 13.75 -28.93 15.58
CA GLY A 391 13.56 -29.64 16.86
C GLY A 391 14.20 -28.95 18.07
N GLY A 392 14.63 -27.70 17.92
CA GLY A 392 15.10 -26.86 19.00
C GLY A 392 14.05 -26.63 20.09
N SER A 393 14.51 -26.32 21.31
CA SER A 393 13.61 -26.02 22.42
C SER A 393 12.98 -24.63 22.30
N LEU A 394 11.75 -24.47 22.82
CA LEU A 394 11.10 -23.17 22.97
C LEU A 394 11.80 -22.30 24.02
N PHE A 395 12.42 -22.92 25.01
CA PHE A 395 12.97 -22.26 26.20
C PHE A 395 14.50 -22.29 26.27
N ASP A 396 15.12 -23.37 25.81
CA ASP A 396 16.57 -23.43 25.65
C ASP A 396 16.97 -22.77 24.34
N ILE A 397 17.34 -21.50 24.45
CA ILE A 397 17.69 -20.58 23.36
C ILE A 397 19.18 -20.20 23.40
N ASN A 398 19.99 -20.86 24.22
CA ASN A 398 21.37 -20.43 24.46
C ASN A 398 22.29 -20.50 23.23
N ASP A 399 21.87 -21.24 22.20
CA ASP A 399 22.51 -21.32 20.89
C ASP A 399 22.08 -20.19 19.93
N LEU A 400 21.05 -19.43 20.28
CA LEU A 400 20.54 -18.31 19.48
C LEU A 400 21.34 -17.02 19.72
N PRO A 401 21.40 -16.13 18.72
CA PRO A 401 22.09 -14.85 18.86
C PRO A 401 21.48 -13.95 19.93
N ALA A 402 22.32 -13.12 20.55
CA ALA A 402 21.91 -12.11 21.53
C ALA A 402 21.16 -12.65 22.77
N THR A 403 21.34 -13.91 23.15
CA THR A 403 20.81 -14.50 24.41
C THR A 403 21.72 -14.26 25.61
N GLY A 404 22.96 -13.87 25.34
CA GLY A 404 23.92 -13.35 26.30
C GLY A 404 24.89 -12.40 25.60
N ASP A 405 25.86 -11.89 26.34
CA ASP A 405 26.99 -11.17 25.75
C ASP A 405 27.95 -12.21 25.14
N SER A 406 28.13 -12.17 23.83
CA SER A 406 28.88 -13.20 23.10
C SER A 406 29.59 -12.64 21.85
N GLY A 407 30.59 -13.39 21.40
CA GLY A 407 31.43 -13.02 20.26
C GLY A 407 32.61 -12.11 20.64
N SER A 408 33.34 -11.65 19.62
CA SER A 408 34.51 -10.78 19.77
C SER A 408 34.44 -9.62 18.78
N TYR A 409 34.62 -8.40 19.29
CA TYR A 409 34.72 -7.20 18.46
C TYR A 409 35.78 -7.31 17.37
N ALA A 410 36.90 -8.00 17.66
CA ALA A 410 38.05 -8.05 16.78
C ALA A 410 38.01 -9.21 15.76
N ALA A 411 37.10 -10.19 15.91
CA ALA A 411 37.14 -11.42 15.11
C ALA A 411 35.81 -11.77 14.45
N THR A 412 34.73 -11.91 15.23
CA THR A 412 33.48 -12.55 14.78
C THR A 412 32.25 -11.65 14.90
N GLY A 413 32.42 -10.40 15.33
CA GLY A 413 31.33 -9.53 15.75
C GLY A 413 30.98 -9.77 17.23
N PHE A 414 30.44 -8.74 17.88
CA PHE A 414 30.04 -8.79 19.29
C PHE A 414 28.55 -8.47 19.42
N THR A 415 27.81 -9.37 20.05
CA THR A 415 26.39 -9.19 20.39
C THR A 415 26.21 -9.04 21.88
N LYS A 416 25.22 -8.23 22.26
CA LYS A 416 24.77 -8.10 23.65
C LYS A 416 23.48 -8.88 23.86
N ARG A 417 23.17 -9.19 25.11
CA ARG A 417 21.84 -9.73 25.43
C ARG A 417 20.72 -8.76 25.02
N SER A 418 19.75 -9.23 24.24
CA SER A 418 18.52 -8.49 23.96
C SER A 418 17.45 -8.76 25.03
N SER A 419 16.75 -7.71 25.47
CA SER A 419 15.58 -7.87 26.37
C SER A 419 14.36 -8.45 25.65
N SER A 420 14.34 -8.47 24.32
CA SER A 420 13.26 -9.06 23.53
C SER A 420 13.13 -10.57 23.76
N TRP A 421 14.21 -11.25 24.15
CA TRP A 421 14.16 -12.67 24.55
C TRP A 421 13.31 -12.89 25.80
N ASP A 422 13.31 -11.96 26.76
CA ASP A 422 12.46 -12.07 27.96
C ASP A 422 10.98 -11.96 27.61
N LEU A 423 10.66 -11.08 26.65
CA LEU A 423 9.31 -10.91 26.14
C LEU A 423 8.86 -12.15 25.37
N TYR A 424 9.73 -12.69 24.51
CA TYR A 424 9.51 -13.94 23.81
C TYR A 424 9.26 -15.10 24.79
N LEU A 425 10.13 -15.32 25.79
CA LEU A 425 10.00 -16.44 26.72
C LEU A 425 8.70 -16.40 27.52
N LYS A 426 8.22 -15.19 27.88
CA LYS A 426 6.89 -15.02 28.50
C LYS A 426 5.76 -15.46 27.57
N GLN A 427 5.79 -15.03 26.32
CA GLN A 427 4.79 -15.43 25.32
C GLN A 427 4.88 -16.94 25.02
N ALA A 428 6.09 -17.49 24.96
CA ALA A 428 6.35 -18.90 24.73
C ALA A 428 5.78 -19.76 25.87
N ASP A 429 5.92 -19.36 27.12
CA ASP A 429 5.33 -20.06 28.28
C ASP A 429 3.79 -20.09 28.20
N VAL A 430 3.16 -18.98 27.85
CA VAL A 430 1.69 -18.89 27.67
C VAL A 430 1.22 -19.88 26.60
N LEU A 431 1.82 -19.83 25.41
CA LEU A 431 1.43 -20.73 24.32
C LEU A 431 1.80 -22.19 24.60
N TYR A 432 2.96 -22.44 25.21
CA TYR A 432 3.39 -23.79 25.55
C TYR A 432 2.42 -24.46 26.52
N LYS A 433 1.99 -23.77 27.59
CA LYS A 433 0.99 -24.31 28.52
C LYS A 433 -0.28 -24.73 27.81
N GLN A 434 -0.79 -23.89 26.91
CA GLN A 434 -1.99 -24.23 26.13
C GLN A 434 -1.75 -25.40 25.17
N MET A 435 -0.65 -25.41 24.42
CA MET A 435 -0.32 -26.50 23.51
C MET A 435 -0.10 -27.84 24.24
N ARG A 436 0.39 -27.80 25.50
CA ARG A 436 0.50 -28.99 26.36
C ARG A 436 -0.86 -29.49 26.84
N ILE A 437 -1.78 -28.59 27.20
CA ILE A 437 -3.19 -28.94 27.51
C ILE A 437 -3.85 -29.60 26.30
N ASP A 438 -3.64 -29.03 25.11
CA ASP A 438 -4.18 -29.55 23.86
C ASP A 438 -3.49 -30.85 23.39
N GLY A 439 -2.37 -31.24 24.00
CA GLY A 439 -1.63 -32.46 23.68
C GLY A 439 -0.88 -32.43 22.34
N VAL A 440 -0.72 -31.25 21.73
CA VAL A 440 -0.17 -31.09 20.36
C VAL A 440 1.33 -30.87 20.30
N ILE A 441 1.98 -30.64 21.45
CA ILE A 441 3.43 -30.41 21.51
C ILE A 441 4.11 -31.38 22.47
N VAL A 442 5.36 -31.74 22.17
CA VAL A 442 6.21 -32.52 23.09
C VAL A 442 6.69 -31.66 24.26
N GLU A 443 7.40 -32.27 25.20
CA GLU A 443 8.05 -31.52 26.27
C GLU A 443 9.29 -30.78 25.73
N HIS A 444 9.38 -29.48 26.01
CA HIS A 444 10.53 -28.66 25.62
C HIS A 444 11.47 -28.45 26.80
N ARG A 445 12.77 -28.70 26.57
CA ARG A 445 13.82 -28.55 27.58
C ARG A 445 13.89 -27.11 28.09
N GLN A 446 13.92 -26.95 29.41
CA GLN A 446 14.21 -25.66 30.04
C GLN A 446 15.72 -25.39 29.99
N PRO A 447 16.15 -24.12 29.96
CA PRO A 447 17.57 -23.79 30.02
C PRO A 447 18.17 -24.34 31.31
N ILE A 448 19.33 -24.99 31.20
CA ILE A 448 20.10 -25.44 32.37
C ILE A 448 20.52 -24.18 33.13
N SER A 449 20.11 -24.03 34.40
CA SER A 449 20.57 -22.90 35.21
C SER A 449 22.09 -22.95 35.27
N LYS A 450 22.74 -21.93 34.72
CA LYS A 450 24.19 -21.75 34.88
C LYS A 450 24.50 -21.09 36.20
#